data_AF-X1FPE2-F1
#
_entry.id   AF-X1FPE2-F1
#
_cell.length_a   1.000
_cell.length_b   1.000
_cell.length_c   1.000
_cell.angle_alpha   90.00
_cell.angle_beta   90.00
_cell.angle_gamma   90.00
#
_symmetry.space_group_name_H-M   'P 1'
#
loop_
_entity.id
_entity.type
_entity.pdbx_description
1 polymer ?
#
loop_
_entity_poly.entity_id
_entity_poly.type
_entity_poly.pdbx_seq_one_letter_code
_entity_poly.pdbx_strand_id
1 'polypeptide(L)'
;MIRKEMYEKVQLFKRLGHSKSEISSDLEIDPKTAAKYYAMDGREFKTYRKEHMFRDKVLEEYEKDILKVYKMNEFQRLNMSAVYDYL
;
A
#
# COMPACT_ATOMS: atom_id res chain seq x y z
N MET A 1 -1.46 -0.09 -3.00
CA MET A 1 -0.97 0.22 -1.63
C MET A 1 -1.80 1.35 -1.03
N ILE A 2 -2.31 1.18 0.19
CA ILE A 2 -3.13 2.19 0.87
C ILE A 2 -2.24 3.28 1.48
N ARG A 3 -2.42 4.52 1.01
CA ARG A 3 -1.59 5.67 1.41
C ARG A 3 -2.13 6.31 2.69
N LYS A 4 -1.27 6.45 3.71
CA LYS A 4 -1.59 7.09 5.00
C LYS A 4 -2.01 8.56 4.81
N GLU A 5 -1.33 9.27 3.92
CA GLU A 5 -1.59 10.67 3.59
C GLU A 5 -3.04 10.91 3.16
N MET A 6 -3.64 9.99 2.41
CA MET A 6 -5.02 10.14 1.95
C MET A 6 -6.02 10.06 3.11
N TYR A 7 -5.81 9.11 4.03
CA TYR A 7 -6.60 9.02 5.26
C TYR A 7 -6.45 10.28 6.13
N GLU A 8 -5.24 10.80 6.28
CA GLU A 8 -4.98 12.02 7.06
C GLU A 8 -5.68 13.25 6.47
N LYS A 9 -5.70 13.38 5.14
CA LYS A 9 -6.45 14.44 4.45
C LYS A 9 -7.95 14.32 4.71
N VAL A 10 -8.54 13.13 4.55
CA VAL A 10 -9.97 12.92 4.84
C VAL A 10 -10.31 13.28 6.30
N GLN A 11 -9.45 12.91 7.25
CA GLN A 11 -9.65 13.22 8.66
C GLN A 11 -9.44 14.71 8.99
N LEU A 12 -8.59 15.41 8.24
CA LEU A 12 -8.47 16.87 8.34
C LEU A 12 -9.76 17.56 7.88
N PHE A 13 -10.26 17.20 6.69
CA PHE A 13 -11.48 17.77 6.13
C PHE A 13 -12.71 17.49 7.02
N LYS A 14 -12.79 16.27 7.57
CA LYS A 14 -13.80 15.93 8.59
C LYS A 14 -13.75 16.86 9.80
N ARG A 15 -12.55 17.17 10.32
CA ARG A 15 -12.37 18.10 11.44
C ARG A 15 -12.71 19.55 11.09
N LEU A 16 -12.57 19.91 9.81
CA LEU A 16 -12.98 21.21 9.26
C LEU A 16 -14.49 21.29 8.96
N GLY A 17 -15.24 20.20 9.13
CA GLY A 17 -16.69 20.16 8.97
C GLY A 17 -17.20 19.76 7.59
N HIS A 18 -16.30 19.34 6.68
CA HIS A 18 -16.71 18.92 5.33
C HIS A 18 -17.50 17.60 5.37
N SER A 19 -18.50 17.52 4.50
CA SER A 19 -19.26 16.31 4.22
C SER A 19 -18.47 15.29 3.40
N LYS A 20 -18.94 14.04 3.39
CA LYS A 20 -18.32 12.96 2.60
C LYS A 20 -18.32 13.26 1.08
N SER A 21 -19.36 13.93 0.59
CA SER A 21 -19.50 14.32 -0.82
C SER A 21 -18.53 15.43 -1.21
N GLU A 22 -18.34 16.44 -0.34
CA GLU A 22 -17.34 17.49 -0.55
C GLU A 22 -15.94 16.88 -0.56
N ILE A 23 -15.63 16.01 0.41
CA ILE A 23 -14.34 15.32 0.49
C ILE A 23 -14.06 14.47 -0.77
N SER A 24 -15.07 13.77 -1.29
CA SER A 24 -14.93 12.96 -2.50
C SER A 24 -14.65 13.83 -3.73
N SER A 25 -15.29 15.00 -3.81
CA SER A 25 -15.12 15.95 -4.91
C SER A 25 -13.78 16.69 -4.80
N ASP A 26 -13.45 17.22 -3.63
CA ASP A 26 -12.25 18.04 -3.38
C ASP A 26 -10.95 17.22 -3.45
N LEU A 27 -10.98 15.95 -3.03
CA LEU A 27 -9.83 15.04 -3.09
C LEU A 27 -9.83 14.16 -4.34
N GLU A 28 -10.86 14.27 -5.19
CA GLU A 28 -11.05 13.45 -6.39
C GLU A 28 -10.91 11.94 -6.12
N ILE A 29 -11.46 11.48 -4.99
CA ILE A 29 -11.44 10.07 -4.58
C ILE A 29 -12.81 9.45 -4.74
N ASP A 30 -12.83 8.13 -4.96
CA ASP A 30 -14.06 7.35 -5.02
C ASP A 30 -14.93 7.59 -3.75
N PRO A 31 -16.24 7.86 -3.91
CA PRO A 31 -17.14 8.14 -2.80
C PRO A 31 -17.16 7.05 -1.71
N LYS A 32 -16.97 5.77 -2.08
CA LYS A 32 -16.91 4.68 -1.09
C LYS A 32 -15.64 4.77 -0.27
N THR A 33 -14.52 5.16 -0.88
CA THR A 33 -13.24 5.42 -0.19
C THR A 33 -13.37 6.61 0.77
N ALA A 34 -13.97 7.72 0.32
CA ALA A 34 -14.25 8.88 1.19
C ALA A 34 -15.12 8.47 2.39
N ALA A 35 -16.23 7.77 2.14
CA ALA A 35 -17.14 7.32 3.19
C ALA A 35 -16.47 6.36 4.19
N LYS A 36 -15.65 5.42 3.69
CA LYS A 36 -14.89 4.47 4.50
C LYS A 36 -13.92 5.18 5.42
N TYR A 37 -13.06 6.05 4.87
CA TYR A 37 -12.05 6.76 5.66
C TYR A 37 -12.66 7.78 6.61
N TYR A 38 -13.80 8.35 6.27
CA TYR A 38 -14.54 9.27 7.13
C TYR A 38 -15.10 8.58 8.38
N ALA A 39 -15.58 7.35 8.24
CA ALA A 39 -16.15 6.57 9.35
C ALA A 39 -15.06 5.99 10.26
N MET A 40 -13.92 5.62 9.67
CA MET A 40 -12.85 4.90 10.33
C MET A 40 -12.05 5.74 11.34
N ASP A 41 -11.68 5.14 12.46
CA ASP A 41 -10.75 5.73 13.43
C ASP A 41 -9.26 5.37 13.12
N GLY A 42 -8.33 5.99 13.85
CA GLY A 42 -6.90 5.79 13.59
C GLY A 42 -6.40 4.36 13.86
N ARG A 43 -7.04 3.62 14.78
CA ARG A 43 -6.70 2.22 15.08
C ARG A 43 -7.22 1.30 14.00
N GLU A 44 -8.46 1.49 13.59
CA GLU A 44 -9.09 0.78 12.48
C GLU A 44 -8.31 1.01 11.18
N PHE A 45 -7.87 2.24 10.91
CA PHE A 45 -7.03 2.53 9.74
C PHE A 45 -5.69 1.81 9.78
N LYS A 46 -5.05 1.73 10.95
CA LYS A 46 -3.78 1.01 11.10
C LYS A 46 -3.96 -0.48 10.80
N THR A 47 -5.03 -1.09 11.31
CA THR A 47 -5.36 -2.51 11.04
C THR A 47 -5.70 -2.72 9.58
N TYR A 48 -6.61 -1.91 9.02
CA TYR A 48 -7.01 -1.95 7.62
C TYR A 48 -5.82 -1.82 6.66
N ARG A 49 -4.93 -0.86 6.94
CA ARG A 49 -3.69 -0.69 6.17
C ARG A 49 -2.80 -1.91 6.29
N LYS A 50 -2.65 -2.51 7.48
CA LYS A 50 -1.83 -3.72 7.68
C LYS A 50 -2.39 -4.92 6.91
N GLU A 51 -3.71 -5.12 6.95
CA GLU A 51 -4.40 -6.17 6.20
C GLU A 51 -4.26 -5.97 4.68
N HIS A 52 -4.27 -4.73 4.22
CA HIS A 52 -4.09 -4.39 2.80
C HIS A 52 -2.62 -4.12 2.43
N MET A 53 -1.69 -4.36 3.36
CA MET A 53 -0.26 -4.44 3.11
C MET A 53 0.13 -5.88 2.77
N PHE A 54 -0.69 -6.56 1.95
CA PHE A 54 -0.22 -7.71 1.21
C PHE A 54 0.96 -7.26 0.35
N ARG A 55 2.17 -7.60 0.79
CA ARG A 55 3.22 -7.96 -0.14
C ARG A 55 2.71 -9.25 -0.76
N ASP A 56 2.35 -9.21 -2.04
CA ASP A 56 2.26 -10.41 -2.83
C ASP A 56 3.61 -11.13 -2.69
N LYS A 57 3.63 -12.16 -1.85
CA LYS A 57 4.77 -13.06 -1.68
C LYS A 57 4.80 -14.07 -2.84
N VAL A 58 4.44 -13.62 -4.04
CA VAL A 58 4.55 -14.42 -5.26
C VAL A 58 5.97 -14.92 -5.44
N LEU A 59 6.96 -14.22 -4.89
CA LEU A 59 8.37 -14.60 -4.94
C LEU A 59 8.85 -15.51 -3.79
N GLU A 60 7.99 -15.85 -2.82
CA GLU A 60 8.35 -16.80 -1.76
C GLU A 60 8.56 -18.21 -2.33
N GLU A 61 7.87 -18.58 -3.41
CA GLU A 61 8.11 -19.85 -4.11
C GLU A 61 9.49 -19.91 -4.80
N TYR A 62 9.99 -18.76 -5.29
CA TYR A 62 11.29 -18.63 -5.95
C TYR A 62 12.43 -18.28 -4.99
N GLU A 63 12.19 -18.25 -3.68
CA GLU A 63 13.20 -17.82 -2.69
C GLU A 63 14.52 -18.60 -2.84
N LYS A 64 14.42 -19.92 -3.03
CA LYS A 64 15.59 -20.80 -3.19
C LYS A 64 16.38 -20.49 -4.46
N ASP A 65 15.69 -20.22 -5.56
CA ASP A 65 16.31 -19.93 -6.85
C ASP A 65 16.96 -18.55 -6.87
N ILE A 66 16.31 -17.55 -6.27
CA ILE A 66 16.87 -16.21 -6.08
C ILE A 66 18.13 -16.26 -5.21
N LEU A 67 18.10 -16.99 -4.10
CA LEU A 67 19.27 -17.17 -3.22
C LEU A 67 20.42 -17.90 -3.93
N LYS A 68 20.10 -18.86 -4.80
CA LYS A 68 21.10 -19.56 -5.62
C LYS A 68 21.79 -18.61 -6.59
N VAL A 69 21.03 -17.78 -7.32
CA VAL A 69 21.58 -16.75 -8.21
C VAL A 69 22.41 -15.74 -7.42
N TYR A 70 21.94 -15.31 -6.26
CA TYR A 70 22.67 -14.37 -5.41
C TYR A 70 24.01 -14.94 -4.93
N LYS A 71 24.04 -16.23 -4.55
CA LYS A 71 25.26 -16.94 -4.18
C LYS A 71 26.23 -17.09 -5.36
N MET A 72 25.72 -17.40 -6.55
CA MET A 72 26.53 -17.46 -7.78
C MET A 72 27.10 -16.10 -8.17
N ASN A 73 26.39 -15.01 -7.83
CA ASN A 73 26.81 -13.64 -8.05
C ASN A 73 27.73 -13.09 -6.92
N GLU A 74 28.36 -13.97 -6.13
CA GLU A 74 29.25 -13.60 -5.02
C GLU A 74 28.62 -12.60 -4.02
N PHE A 75 27.30 -12.68 -3.83
CA PHE A 75 26.54 -11.77 -2.98
C PHE A 75 26.63 -10.30 -3.39
N GLN A 76 27.02 -10.01 -4.63
CA GLN A 76 26.95 -8.66 -5.17
C GLN A 76 25.48 -8.27 -5.41
N ARG A 77 25.18 -6.98 -5.26
CA ARG A 77 23.83 -6.44 -5.40
C ARG A 77 23.21 -6.88 -6.74
N LEU A 78 22.17 -7.69 -6.68
CA LEU A 78 21.43 -8.12 -7.86
C LEU A 78 20.62 -6.97 -8.41
N ASN A 79 20.70 -6.77 -9.73
CA ASN A 79 19.69 -6.00 -10.41
C ASN A 79 18.43 -6.85 -10.50
N MET A 80 17.47 -6.59 -9.61
CA MET A 80 16.23 -7.34 -9.54
C MET A 80 15.48 -7.34 -10.88
N SER A 81 15.61 -6.28 -11.71
CA SER A 81 14.99 -6.26 -13.05
C SER A 81 15.48 -7.39 -13.95
N ALA A 82 16.78 -7.69 -13.92
CA ALA A 82 17.37 -8.77 -14.71
C ALA A 82 17.06 -10.16 -14.13
N VAL A 83 16.83 -10.25 -12.81
CA VAL A 83 16.37 -11.49 -12.17
C VAL A 83 14.92 -11.79 -12.59
N TYR A 84 14.09 -10.77 -12.82
CA TYR A 84 12.71 -10.94 -13.29
C TYR A 84 12.59 -11.43 -14.73
N ASP A 85 13.54 -11.10 -15.62
CA ASP A 85 13.52 -11.60 -17.00
C ASP A 85 13.85 -13.11 -17.10
N TYR A 86 14.33 -13.71 -16.01
CA TYR A 86 14.82 -15.09 -15.96
C TYR A 86 13.92 -16.05 -15.15
N LEU A 87 12.96 -15.52 -14.39
CA LEU A 87 11.96 -16.25 -13.59
C LEU A 87 10.61 -16.22 -14.30
#